data_AF-A0A957J2X3-F1
#
_entry.id   AF-A0A957J2X3-F1
#
_cell.length_a   1.000
_cell.length_b   1.000
_cell.length_c   1.000
_cell.angle_alpha   90.00
_cell.angle_beta   90.00
_cell.angle_gamma   90.00
#
_symmetry.space_group_name_H-M   'P 1'
#
loop_
_entity.id
_entity.type
_entity.pdbx_description
1 polymer ?
#
loop_
_entity_poly.entity_id
_entity_poly.type
_entity_poly.pdbx_seq_one_letter_code
_entity_poly.pdbx_strand_id
1 'polypeptide(L)'
;LLAALLPGLGLTSIFFLIPDLLTRTIFGDAYASLGIVVGLVGLATTLYAGINIWLNYALSVKRPLFIYTLVFVLALQTGSMFFLADDLTTIASIMVAGGFLGNLAGALFTLRIR
;
A
#
# COMPACT_ATOMS: atom_id res chain seq x y z
N LEU A 1 -0.64 13.67 -7.67
CA LEU A 1 -0.46 12.58 -6.68
C LEU A 1 -1.35 12.78 -5.46
N LEU A 2 -1.15 13.84 -4.67
CA LEU A 2 -1.92 14.14 -3.45
C LEU A 2 -3.45 14.08 -3.65
N ALA A 3 -3.98 14.78 -4.68
CA ALA A 3 -5.41 14.77 -4.96
C ALA A 3 -5.99 13.37 -5.28
N ALA A 4 -5.18 12.48 -5.89
CA ALA A 4 -5.60 11.13 -6.23
C ALA A 4 -5.50 10.16 -5.02
N LEU A 5 -4.66 10.48 -4.04
CA LEU A 5 -4.49 9.69 -2.82
C LEU A 5 -5.47 10.11 -1.71
N LEU A 6 -6.00 11.33 -1.75
CA LEU A 6 -6.90 11.89 -0.74
C LEU A 6 -8.09 10.98 -0.37
N PRO A 7 -8.85 10.41 -1.33
CA PRO A 7 -9.97 9.53 -0.99
C PRO A 7 -9.53 8.26 -0.25
N GLY A 8 -8.43 7.64 -0.71
CA GLY A 8 -7.86 6.44 -0.08
C GLY A 8 -7.29 6.70 1.30
N LEU A 9 -6.56 7.82 1.47
CA LEU A 9 -6.05 8.25 2.76
C LEU A 9 -7.17 8.61 3.74
N GLY A 10 -8.25 9.22 3.24
CA GLY A 10 -9.45 9.51 4.04
C GLY A 10 -10.10 8.23 4.58
N LEU A 11 -10.36 7.25 3.70
CA LEU A 11 -10.89 5.95 4.10
C LEU A 11 -9.96 5.22 5.07
N THR A 12 -8.66 5.20 4.78
CA THR A 12 -7.65 4.58 5.65
C THR A 12 -7.66 5.20 7.05
N SER A 13 -7.71 6.53 7.13
CA SER A 13 -7.73 7.25 8.41
C SER A 13 -8.97 6.92 9.22
N ILE A 14 -10.13 6.78 8.58
CA ILE A 14 -11.38 6.36 9.24
C ILE A 14 -11.24 4.96 9.84
N PHE A 15 -10.67 4.00 9.09
CA PHE A 15 -10.43 2.64 9.59
C PHE A 15 -9.38 2.57 10.70
N PHE A 16 -8.42 3.49 10.76
CA PHE A 16 -7.46 3.57 11.86
C PHE A 16 -8.01 4.25 13.13
N LEU A 17 -8.87 5.26 12.97
CA LEU A 17 -9.39 6.04 14.10
C LEU A 17 -10.55 5.35 14.80
N ILE A 18 -11.41 4.64 14.05
CA ILE A 18 -12.59 3.98 14.61
C ILE A 18 -12.74 2.52 14.11
N PRO A 19 -11.67 1.70 14.19
CA PRO A 19 -11.64 0.34 13.64
C PRO A 19 -12.77 -0.55 14.18
N ASP A 20 -12.88 -0.62 15.50
CA ASP A 20 -13.76 -1.57 16.19
C ASP A 20 -15.24 -1.25 15.99
N LEU A 21 -15.60 0.03 15.89
CA LEU A 21 -16.98 0.43 15.65
C LEU A 21 -17.43 -0.02 14.25
N LEU A 22 -16.57 0.15 13.24
CA LEU A 22 -16.89 -0.22 11.86
C LEU A 22 -16.93 -1.73 11.69
N THR A 23 -15.92 -2.44 12.19
CA THR A 23 -15.87 -3.90 12.05
C THR A 23 -16.97 -4.59 12.84
N ARG A 24 -17.29 -4.13 14.05
CA ARG A 24 -18.43 -4.65 14.82
C ARG A 24 -19.77 -4.37 14.16
N THR A 25 -19.96 -3.16 13.62
CA THR A 25 -21.25 -2.79 12.99
C THR A 25 -21.51 -3.58 11.71
N ILE A 26 -20.48 -3.86 10.91
CA ILE A 26 -20.62 -4.51 9.60
C ILE A 26 -20.47 -6.04 9.70
N PHE A 27 -19.52 -6.52 10.51
CA PHE A 27 -19.13 -7.94 10.57
C PHE A 27 -19.46 -8.61 11.92
N GLY A 28 -19.89 -7.85 12.93
CA GLY A 28 -20.25 -8.36 14.25
C GLY A 28 -19.08 -8.43 15.25
N ASP A 29 -19.40 -8.75 16.51
CA ASP A 29 -18.45 -8.69 17.64
C ASP A 29 -17.24 -9.61 17.52
N ALA A 30 -17.35 -10.70 16.76
CA ALA A 30 -16.25 -11.64 16.52
C ALA A 30 -15.10 -11.03 15.70
N TYR A 31 -15.30 -9.88 15.06
CA TYR A 31 -14.35 -9.24 14.15
C TYR A 31 -13.77 -7.91 14.66
N ALA A 32 -14.03 -7.56 15.93
CA ALA A 32 -13.49 -6.34 16.55
C ALA A 32 -11.95 -6.28 16.47
N SER A 33 -11.27 -7.40 16.76
CA SER A 33 -9.79 -7.49 16.74
C SER A 33 -9.14 -7.36 15.36
N LEU A 34 -9.91 -7.34 14.27
CA LEU A 34 -9.40 -7.23 12.90
C LEU A 34 -9.29 -5.79 12.40
N GLY A 35 -9.79 -4.80 13.14
CA GLY A 35 -9.86 -3.43 12.64
C GLY A 35 -8.50 -2.80 12.33
N ILE A 36 -7.44 -3.13 13.07
CA ILE A 36 -6.06 -2.69 12.77
C ILE A 36 -5.58 -3.27 11.43
N VAL A 37 -5.87 -4.55 11.16
CA VAL A 37 -5.52 -5.20 9.89
C VAL A 37 -6.25 -4.54 8.74
N VAL A 38 -7.53 -4.21 8.90
CA VAL A 38 -8.31 -3.48 7.89
C VAL A 38 -7.72 -2.10 7.62
N GLY A 39 -7.33 -1.36 8.67
CA GLY A 39 -6.65 -0.08 8.52
C GLY A 39 -5.32 -0.20 7.76
N LEU A 40 -4.48 -1.16 8.12
CA LEU A 40 -3.19 -1.41 7.45
C LEU A 40 -3.37 -1.80 5.98
N VAL A 41 -4.34 -2.67 5.66
CA VAL A 41 -4.65 -3.05 4.28
C VAL A 41 -5.22 -1.85 3.50
N GLY A 42 -6.04 -1.00 4.12
CA GLY A 42 -6.48 0.27 3.55
C GLY A 42 -5.32 1.21 3.20
N LEU A 43 -4.35 1.33 4.11
CA LEU A 43 -3.14 2.10 3.87
C LEU A 43 -2.32 1.52 2.72
N ALA A 44 -2.09 0.21 2.73
CA ALA A 44 -1.34 -0.48 1.69
C ALA A 44 -1.99 -0.28 0.31
N THR A 45 -3.31 -0.48 0.21
CA THR A 45 -4.06 -0.30 -1.05
C THR A 45 -3.98 1.15 -1.56
N THR A 46 -4.03 2.13 -0.67
CA THR A 46 -3.82 3.55 -1.03
C THR A 46 -2.41 3.78 -1.58
N LEU A 47 -1.38 3.21 -0.95
CA LEU A 47 -0.01 3.27 -1.46
C LEU A 47 0.12 2.60 -2.83
N TYR A 48 -0.51 1.43 -3.04
CA TYR A 48 -0.52 0.78 -4.37
C TYR A 48 -1.24 1.60 -5.43
N ALA A 49 -2.29 2.34 -5.08
CA ALA A 49 -2.90 3.31 -6.00
C ALA A 49 -1.88 4.37 -6.43
N GLY A 50 -1.05 4.85 -5.51
CA GLY A 50 0.08 5.74 -5.81
C GLY A 50 1.11 5.13 -6.77
N ILE A 51 1.50 3.87 -6.54
CA ILE A 51 2.38 3.12 -7.45
C ILE A 51 1.80 3.03 -8.86
N ASN A 52 0.49 2.76 -8.98
CA ASN A 52 -0.17 2.70 -10.28
C ASN A 52 -0.11 4.03 -11.04
N ILE A 53 -0.19 5.17 -10.36
CA ILE A 53 -0.01 6.49 -10.99
C ILE A 53 1.42 6.61 -11.54
N TRP A 54 2.42 6.25 -10.74
CA TRP A 54 3.82 6.27 -11.18
C TRP A 54 4.08 5.31 -12.34
N LEU A 55 3.47 4.14 -12.34
CA LEU A 55 3.63 3.14 -13.39
C LEU A 55 3.08 3.65 -14.72
N ASN A 56 1.87 4.21 -14.70
CA ASN A 56 1.26 4.81 -15.89
C ASN A 56 2.12 5.98 -16.42
N TYR A 57 2.63 6.84 -15.53
CA TYR A 57 3.53 7.92 -15.91
C TYR A 57 4.84 7.39 -16.51
N ALA A 58 5.48 6.41 -15.88
CA ALA A 58 6.72 5.81 -16.37
C ALA A 58 6.54 5.12 -17.73
N LEU A 59 5.40 4.46 -17.97
CA LEU A 59 5.07 3.88 -19.27
C LEU A 59 4.87 4.97 -20.33
N SER A 60 4.17 6.06 -20.00
CA SER A 60 3.97 7.21 -20.89
C SER A 60 5.29 7.87 -21.32
N VAL A 61 6.24 8.01 -20.38
CA VAL A 61 7.55 8.64 -20.62
C VAL A 61 8.63 7.61 -20.99
N LYS A 62 8.26 6.34 -21.23
CA LYS A 62 9.17 5.24 -21.59
C LYS A 62 10.38 5.11 -20.65
N ARG A 63 10.15 5.10 -19.34
CA ARG A 63 11.17 4.94 -18.28
C ARG A 63 11.16 3.48 -17.74
N PRO A 64 11.80 2.51 -18.44
CA PRO A 64 11.73 1.08 -18.05
C PRO A 64 12.40 0.78 -16.70
N LEU A 65 13.35 1.62 -16.27
CA LEU A 65 14.07 1.44 -15.00
C LEU A 65 13.12 1.39 -13.78
N PHE A 66 12.03 2.17 -13.81
CA PHE A 66 11.04 2.13 -12.74
C PHE A 66 10.29 0.79 -12.71
N ILE A 67 10.01 0.21 -13.86
CA ILE A 67 9.35 -1.11 -13.98
C ILE A 67 10.24 -2.20 -13.37
N TYR A 68 11.54 -2.21 -13.69
CA TYR A 68 12.48 -3.17 -13.10
C TYR A 68 12.59 -3.00 -11.58
N THR A 69 12.56 -1.76 -11.09
CA THR A 69 12.57 -1.48 -9.66
C THR A 69 11.31 -2.01 -8.97
N LEU A 70 10.13 -1.84 -9.59
CA LEU A 70 8.88 -2.41 -9.07
C LEU A 70 8.89 -3.94 -9.02
N VAL A 71 9.43 -4.60 -10.05
CA VAL A 71 9.60 -6.06 -10.05
C VAL A 71 10.50 -6.51 -8.89
N PHE A 72 11.58 -5.78 -8.63
CA PHE A 72 12.45 -6.06 -7.49
C PHE A 72 11.75 -5.86 -6.14
N VAL A 73 10.98 -4.77 -5.98
CA VAL A 73 10.17 -4.54 -4.76
C VAL A 73 9.14 -5.65 -4.57
N LEU A 74 8.50 -6.11 -5.65
CA LEU A 74 7.57 -7.24 -5.61
C LEU A 74 8.27 -8.53 -5.16
N ALA A 75 9.47 -8.81 -5.69
CA ALA A 75 10.24 -9.98 -5.30
C ALA A 75 10.64 -9.93 -3.82
N LEU A 76 11.09 -8.76 -3.33
CA LEU A 76 11.38 -8.55 -1.90
C LEU A 76 10.13 -8.72 -1.03
N GLN A 77 8.99 -8.19 -1.47
CA GLN A 77 7.74 -8.32 -0.75
C GLN A 77 7.30 -9.78 -0.64
N THR A 78 7.32 -10.52 -1.76
CA THR A 78 7.00 -11.95 -1.81
C THR A 78 7.95 -12.76 -0.93
N GLY A 79 9.25 -12.48 -0.99
CA GLY A 79 10.24 -13.12 -0.11
C GLY A 79 9.97 -12.82 1.36
N SER A 80 9.68 -11.56 1.70
CA SER A 80 9.35 -11.16 3.07
C SER A 80 8.10 -11.87 3.58
N MET A 81 7.05 -11.99 2.76
CA MET A 81 5.86 -12.76 3.11
C MET A 81 6.19 -14.24 3.31
N PHE A 82 7.03 -14.83 2.47
CA PHE A 82 7.39 -16.23 2.60
C PHE A 82 8.17 -16.54 3.90
N PHE A 83 9.04 -15.63 4.34
CA PHE A 83 9.91 -15.87 5.51
C PHE A 83 9.38 -15.31 6.84
N LEU A 84 8.52 -14.30 6.81
CA LEU A 84 8.14 -13.53 8.01
C LEU A 84 6.63 -13.53 8.29
N ALA A 85 5.78 -14.05 7.39
CA ALA A 85 4.33 -13.97 7.58
C ALA A 85 3.81 -15.03 8.57
N ASP A 86 3.93 -14.74 9.87
CA ASP A 86 3.35 -15.57 10.93
C ASP A 86 1.88 -15.20 11.25
N ASP A 87 1.46 -13.98 10.90
CA ASP A 87 0.12 -13.47 11.16
C ASP A 87 -0.35 -12.41 10.13
N LEU A 88 -1.66 -12.14 10.11
CA LEU A 88 -2.28 -11.19 9.18
C LEU A 88 -1.76 -9.74 9.32
N THR A 89 -1.41 -9.32 10.53
CA THR A 89 -0.85 -7.99 10.80
C THR A 89 0.53 -7.88 10.17
N THR A 90 1.35 -8.92 10.30
CA THR A 90 2.68 -8.95 9.68
C THR A 90 2.59 -8.91 8.15
N ILE A 91 1.65 -9.65 7.54
CA ILE A 91 1.36 -9.56 6.10
C ILE A 91 0.97 -8.15 5.70
N ALA A 92 0.02 -7.53 6.41
CA ALA A 92 -0.45 -6.19 6.11
C ALA A 92 0.66 -5.14 6.25
N SER A 93 1.55 -5.31 7.24
CA SER A 93 2.73 -4.47 7.47
C SER A 93 3.71 -4.55 6.29
N ILE A 94 3.98 -5.78 5.81
CA ILE A 94 4.83 -6.02 4.64
C ILE A 94 4.23 -5.36 3.39
N MET A 95 2.90 -5.41 3.22
CA MET A 95 2.22 -4.72 2.11
C MET A 95 2.37 -3.20 2.20
N VAL A 96 2.22 -2.60 3.39
CA VAL A 96 2.46 -1.16 3.60
C VAL A 96 3.90 -0.80 3.26
N ALA A 97 4.87 -1.57 3.74
CA ALA A 97 6.29 -1.33 3.44
C ALA A 97 6.59 -1.42 1.93
N GLY A 98 6.05 -2.44 1.24
CA GLY A 98 6.18 -2.58 -0.21
C GLY A 98 5.53 -1.42 -0.96
N GLY A 99 4.32 -1.03 -0.57
CA GLY A 99 3.62 0.14 -1.10
C GLY A 99 4.42 1.44 -0.92
N PHE A 100 5.03 1.64 0.25
CA PHE A 100 5.86 2.80 0.54
C PHE A 100 7.15 2.81 -0.30
N LEU A 101 7.88 1.70 -0.34
CA LEU A 101 9.10 1.57 -1.15
C LEU A 101 8.83 1.79 -2.64
N GLY A 102 7.72 1.28 -3.16
CA GLY A 102 7.32 1.50 -4.55
C GLY A 102 7.01 2.97 -4.86
N ASN A 103 6.35 3.69 -3.93
CA ASN A 103 6.13 5.13 -4.09
C ASN A 103 7.44 5.93 -4.00
N LEU A 104 8.35 5.55 -3.10
CA LEU A 104 9.67 6.17 -2.99
C LEU A 104 10.48 5.96 -4.27
N ALA A 105 10.49 4.74 -4.81
CA ALA A 105 11.10 4.43 -6.10
C ALA A 105 10.46 5.27 -7.23
N GLY A 106 9.13 5.41 -7.22
CA GLY A 106 8.39 6.24 -8.18
C GLY A 106 8.88 7.67 -8.16
N ALA A 107 8.92 8.27 -6.98
CA ALA A 107 9.45 9.62 -6.80
C ALA A 107 10.90 9.75 -7.29
N LEU A 108 11.80 8.86 -6.90
CA LEU A 108 13.23 8.94 -7.24
C LEU A 108 13.51 8.77 -8.74
N PHE A 109 12.84 7.83 -9.39
CA PHE A 109 13.15 7.45 -10.78
C PHE A 109 12.31 8.20 -11.82
N THR A 110 11.20 8.83 -11.43
CA THR A 110 10.31 9.51 -12.38
C THR A 110 10.20 11.02 -12.20
N LEU A 111 10.48 11.58 -11.00
CA LEU A 111 10.50 13.05 -10.81
C LEU A 111 11.74 13.74 -11.36
N ARG A 112 12.74 13.00 -11.84
CA ARG A 112 13.92 13.59 -12.48
C ARG A 112 13.52 14.12 -13.86
N ILE A 113 13.02 15.35 -13.88
CA ILE A 113 12.91 16.20 -15.07
C ILE A 113 14.34 16.46 -15.57
N ARG A 114 14.70 15.76 -16.64
CA ARG A 114 15.76 16.15 -17.57
C ARG A 114 15.23 15.92 -18.96
#